data_AF-A0A835K8X8-F1
#
_entry.id   AF-A0A835K8X8-F1
#
_cell.length_a   1.000
_cell.length_b   1.000
_cell.length_c   1.000
_cell.angle_alpha   90.00
_cell.angle_beta   90.00
_cell.angle_gamma   90.00
#
_symmetry.space_group_name_H-M   'P 1'
#
loop_
_entity.id
_entity.type
_entity.pdbx_description
1 polymer ?
#
loop_
_entity_poly.entity_id
_entity_poly.type
_entity_poly.pdbx_seq_one_letter_code
_entity_poly.pdbx_strand_id
1 'polypeptide(L)' 'MNGIDRHEWNHEVDVDLWSDSYTNYSLQTLDTGKRQCKAALQRELGLKLCDNVPLLGFIGCLDEQKGVDIIGDVM' A
#
# COMPACT_ATOMS: atom_id res chain seq x y z
N MET A 1 5.66 13.55 -21.68
CA MET A 1 4.83 12.37 -21.33
C MET A 1 5.33 11.89 -19.98
N ASN A 2 4.45 11.73 -19.00
CA ASN A 2 4.85 11.31 -17.66
C ASN A 2 4.99 9.78 -17.61
N GLY A 3 5.82 9.27 -16.70
CA GLY A 3 6.04 7.84 -16.50
C GLY A 3 6.59 7.56 -15.11
N ILE A 4 6.63 6.28 -14.74
CA ILE A 4 7.30 5.77 -13.53
C ILE A 4 8.30 4.71 -13.95
N ASP A 5 9.39 4.55 -13.18
CA ASP A 5 10.33 3.46 -13.40
C ASP A 5 9.70 2.13 -12.98
N ARG A 6 9.54 1.21 -13.94
CA ARG A 6 8.95 -0.11 -13.70
C ARG A 6 9.92 -1.11 -13.10
N HIS A 7 11.20 -0.78 -13.00
CA HIS A 7 12.16 -1.57 -12.24
C HIS A 7 12.11 -1.20 -10.76
N GLU A 8 11.97 0.09 -10.47
CA GLU A 8 11.78 0.59 -9.10
C GLU A 8 10.41 0.18 -8.55
N TRP A 9 9.34 0.46 -9.29
CA TRP A 9 7.96 0.19 -8.84
C TRP A 9 7.47 -1.20 -9.27
N ASN A 10 8.17 -2.24 -8.83
CA ASN A 10 7.85 -3.64 -9.15
C ASN A 10 7.71 -4.54 -7.92
N HIS A 11 6.47 -4.87 -7.57
CA HIS A 11 6.10 -5.83 -6.53
C HIS A 11 6.91 -7.16 -6.50
N GLU A 12 7.45 -7.64 -7.62
CA GLU A 12 8.24 -8.88 -7.67
C GLU A 12 9.66 -8.73 -7.12
N VAL A 13 10.23 -7.53 -7.17
CA VAL A 13 11.65 -7.27 -6.83
C VAL A 13 11.86 -6.03 -5.96
N ASP A 14 10.78 -5.35 -5.56
CA ASP A 14 10.78 -4.20 -4.68
C ASP A 14 11.51 -4.52 -3.36
N VAL A 15 12.59 -3.77 -3.11
CA VAL A 15 13.47 -3.93 -1.95
C VAL A 15 12.81 -3.46 -0.65
N ASP A 16 11.83 -2.55 -0.73
CA ASP A 16 11.10 -2.06 0.43
C ASP A 16 10.10 -3.11 0.94
N LEU A 17 9.77 -4.11 0.11
CA LEU A 17 9.00 -5.29 0.50
C LEU A 17 9.87 -6.43 1.09
N TRP A 18 11.20 -6.25 1.23
CA TRP A 18 12.12 -7.27 1.80
C TRP A 18 12.24 -7.24 3.33
N SER A 19 11.28 -6.67 4.04
CA SER A 19 11.27 -6.66 5.51
C SER A 19 10.54 -7.86 6.10
N ASP A 20 10.78 -8.15 7.38
CA ASP A 20 10.32 -9.38 8.07
C ASP A 20 8.81 -9.67 7.96
N SER A 21 7.98 -8.65 7.75
CA SER A 21 6.52 -8.80 7.64
C SER A 21 5.98 -8.67 6.23
N TYR A 22 6.70 -8.00 5.32
CA TYR A 22 6.28 -7.79 3.95
C TYR A 22 6.81 -8.91 3.04
N THR A 23 6.29 -8.99 1.81
CA THR A 23 6.74 -9.98 0.85
C THR A 23 6.57 -9.49 -0.57
N ASN A 24 7.52 -9.80 -1.44
CA ASN A 24 7.31 -9.66 -2.87
C ASN A 24 6.27 -10.66 -3.37
N TYR A 25 5.58 -10.26 -4.41
CA TYR A 25 4.61 -11.13 -5.07
C TYR A 25 4.61 -10.86 -6.56
N SER A 26 4.10 -11.82 -7.32
CA SER A 26 3.86 -11.70 -8.76
C SER A 26 2.36 -11.73 -9.03
N LEU A 27 1.97 -11.64 -10.30
CA LEU A 27 0.59 -11.85 -10.70
C LEU A 27 0.06 -13.25 -10.31
N GLN A 28 0.92 -14.26 -10.21
CA GLN A 28 0.53 -15.62 -9.83
C GLN A 28 0.30 -15.74 -8.32
N THR A 29 1.03 -14.97 -7.50
CA THR A 29 0.91 -14.95 -6.03
C THR A 29 0.20 -13.71 -5.51
N LEU A 30 -0.50 -12.99 -6.38
CA LEU A 30 -1.15 -11.72 -6.09
C LEU A 30 -2.08 -11.81 -4.88
N ASP A 31 -2.90 -12.87 -4.82
CA ASP A 31 -3.90 -13.02 -3.78
C ASP A 31 -3.27 -13.23 -2.40
N THR A 32 -2.24 -14.07 -2.30
CA THR A 32 -1.58 -14.37 -1.02
C THR A 32 -0.63 -13.25 -0.61
N GLY A 33 0.24 -12.81 -1.52
CA GLY A 33 1.25 -11.79 -1.22
C GLY A 33 0.64 -10.42 -0.91
N LYS A 34 -0.38 -9.99 -1.65
CA LYS A 34 -1.06 -8.72 -1.36
C LYS A 34 -1.80 -8.74 -0.02
N ARG A 35 -2.41 -9.87 0.36
CA ARG A 35 -3.03 -10.03 1.69
C ARG A 35 -1.98 -9.96 2.81
N GLN A 36 -0.82 -10.59 2.61
CA GLN A 36 0.27 -10.52 3.58
C GLN A 36 0.78 -9.08 3.74
N CYS A 37 1.06 -8.37 2.64
CA CYS A 37 1.49 -6.97 2.72
C CYS A 37 0.42 -6.07 3.36
N LYS A 38 -0.87 -6.31 3.09
CA LYS A 38 -1.96 -5.60 3.77
C LYS A 38 -1.94 -5.84 5.28
N ALA A 39 -1.78 -7.09 5.70
CA ALA A 39 -1.72 -7.45 7.12
C ALA A 39 -0.46 -6.87 7.79
N ALA A 40 0.68 -6.84 7.09
CA ALA A 40 1.91 -6.21 7.57
C ALA A 40 1.71 -4.72 7.83
N LEU A 41 1.16 -4.00 6.85
CA LEU A 41 0.85 -2.57 6.97
C LEU A 41 -0.16 -2.28 8.08
N GLN A 42 -1.20 -3.11 8.21
CA GLN A 42 -2.16 -2.98 9.32
C GLN A 42 -1.48 -3.15 10.69
N ARG A 43 -0.54 -4.10 10.83
CA ARG A 43 0.22 -4.26 12.09
C ARG A 43 1.12 -3.06 12.37
N GLU A 44 1.85 -2.61 11.36
CA GLU A 44 2.78 -1.48 11.46
C GLU A 44 2.07 -0.19 11.89
N LEU A 45 0.87 0.05 11.36
CA LEU A 45 0.04 1.21 11.69
C LEU A 45 -0.86 1.00 12.92
N GLY A 46 -0.79 -0.16 13.60
CA GLY A 46 -1.63 -0.48 14.75
C GLY A 46 -3.13 -0.62 14.43
N LEU A 47 -3.47 -0.85 13.17
CA LEU A 47 -4.84 -1.06 12.71
C LEU A 47 -5.32 -2.49 13.01
N LYS A 48 -6.64 -2.66 13.10
CA LYS A 48 -7.24 -3.99 13.24
C LYS A 48 -6.93 -4.85 12.01
N LEU A 49 -6.37 -6.04 12.24
CA LEU A 49 -6.15 -7.02 11.18
C LEU A 49 -7.50 -7.55 10.68
N CYS A 50 -7.87 -7.19 9.46
CA CYS A 50 -9.16 -7.50 8.86
C CYS A 50 -9.03 -7.63 7.34
N ASP A 51 -9.02 -8.88 6.87
CA ASP A 51 -8.84 -9.18 5.44
C ASP A 51 -10.02 -8.70 4.59
N ASN A 52 -11.25 -8.73 5.15
CA ASN A 52 -12.48 -8.42 4.43
C ASN A 52 -12.87 -6.92 4.42
N VAL A 53 -12.06 -6.05 5.03
CA VAL A 53 -12.32 -4.60 5.09
C VAL A 53 -11.38 -3.88 4.12
N PRO A 54 -11.84 -2.97 3.26
CA PRO A 54 -10.95 -2.22 2.38
C PRO A 54 -9.97 -1.36 3.18
N LEU A 55 -8.72 -1.25 2.71
CA LEU A 55 -7.73 -0.33 3.24
C LEU A 55 -7.56 0.81 2.22
N LEU A 56 -7.75 2.04 2.66
CA LEU A 56 -7.54 3.25 1.86
C LEU A 56 -6.21 3.88 2.27
N GLY A 57 -5.39 4.24 1.30
CA GLY A 57 -4.09 4.89 1.53
C GLY A 57 -3.95 6.15 0.69
N PHE A 58 -3.41 7.20 1.29
CA PHE A 58 -3.09 8.47 0.62
C PHE A 58 -1.61 8.77 0.81
N ILE A 59 -0.92 9.04 -0.30
CA ILE A 59 0.47 9.50 -0.31
C ILE A 59 0.53 10.70 -1.26
N GLY A 60 0.75 11.88 -0.70
CA GLY A 60 0.76 13.13 -1.45
C GLY A 60 0.99 14.33 -0.55
N CYS A 61 1.22 15.50 -1.16
CA CYS A 61 1.33 16.76 -0.43
C CYS A 61 -0.01 17.11 0.25
N LEU A 62 0.08 17.68 1.45
CA LEU A 62 -1.07 18.20 2.20
C LEU A 62 -1.39 19.61 1.70
N ASP A 63 -1.99 19.68 0.52
CA ASP A 63 -2.46 20.92 -0.10
C ASP A 63 -3.89 20.75 -0.60
N GLU A 64 -4.65 21.85 -0.65
CA GLU A 64 -6.06 21.86 -1.05
C GLU A 64 -6.27 21.23 -2.44
N GLN A 65 -5.30 21.35 -3.36
CA GLN A 65 -5.37 20.73 -4.68
C GLN A 65 -5.34 19.19 -4.66
N LYS A 66 -5.04 18.58 -3.51
CA LYS A 66 -5.00 17.12 -3.32
C LYS A 66 -6.22 16.56 -2.58
N GLY A 67 -7.16 17.42 -2.17
CA GLY A 67 -8.44 17.00 -1.58
C GLY A 67 -8.27 16.32 -0.21
N VAL A 68 -7.20 16.62 0.52
CA VAL A 68 -6.92 16.05 1.84
C VAL A 68 -7.96 16.50 2.87
N ASP A 69 -8.46 17.72 2.71
CA ASP A 69 -9.58 18.30 3.44
C ASP A 69 -10.84 17.43 3.33
N ILE A 70 -11.16 16.93 2.13
CA ILE A 70 -12.31 16.05 1.91
C ILE A 70 -12.15 14.70 2.63
N ILE A 71 -10.93 14.15 2.66
CA ILE A 71 -10.65 12.89 3.38
C ILE A 71 -10.85 13.08 4.89
N GLY A 72 -10.45 14.23 5.43
CA GLY A 72 -10.63 14.57 6.84
C GLY A 72 -12.11 14.67 7.25
N ASP A 73 -12.95 15.27 6.40
CA ASP A 73 -14.37 15.50 6.70
C ASP A 73 -15.24 14.24 6.65
N VAL A 74 -14.81 13.20 5.93
CA VAL A 74 -15.58 11.94 5.74
C VAL A 74 -15.28 10.90 6.82
N MET A 75 -14.28 11.15 7.68
CA MET A 75 -13.76 10.18 8.65
C MET A 75 -14.32 10.35 10.07
#